data_AF-A0A840AHS0-F1
#
_entry.id   AF-A0A840AHS0-F1
#
_cell.length_a   1.000
_cell.length_b   1.000
_cell.length_c   1.000
_cell.angle_alpha   90.00
_cell.angle_beta   90.00
_cell.angle_gamma   90.00
#
_symmetry.space_group_name_H-M   'P 1'
#
loop_
_entity.id
_entity.type
_entity.pdbx_description
1 polymer ?
#
loop_
_entity_poly.entity_id
_entity_poly.type
_entity_poly.pdbx_seq_one_letter_code
_entity_poly.pdbx_strand_id
1 'polypeptide(L)'
;MARSDIAPILDRIDALAQEINSFVPLDARSIQFRADLAGLLVVSIVATYESCVKETLMGFAGRHHAQFHLFTQNHFRKLNSRISVSDLYKYARTFDNTTHTKFGVLMNKRKKKLQNYVGKDFTAAYEQLLNWRHDFAHAGVRHTTVEEALKTHRLAKWVLLTFDDAFC
;
A
#
# COMPACT_ATOMS: atom_id res chain seq x y z
N MET A 1 16.18 15.20 -6.84
CA MET A 1 15.07 14.85 -5.92
C MET A 1 15.12 13.36 -5.72
N ALA A 2 15.46 12.90 -4.51
CA ALA A 2 15.60 11.48 -4.23
C ALA A 2 14.23 10.81 -4.44
N ARG A 3 14.23 9.70 -5.20
CA ARG A 3 13.08 8.81 -5.37
C ARG A 3 12.54 8.47 -3.98
N SER A 4 11.26 8.77 -3.75
CA SER A 4 10.37 8.17 -2.75
C SER A 4 11.01 6.97 -2.01
N ASP A 5 11.44 7.18 -0.76
CA ASP A 5 12.11 6.14 0.06
C ASP A 5 11.23 4.88 0.25
N ILE A 6 9.93 5.00 -0.04
CA ILE A 6 8.96 3.91 0.01
C ILE A 6 8.96 3.02 -1.24
N ALA A 7 9.47 3.49 -2.39
CA ALA A 7 9.46 2.69 -3.62
C ALA A 7 10.28 1.39 -3.53
N PRO A 8 11.52 1.40 -2.99
CA PRO A 8 12.28 0.17 -2.76
C PRO A 8 11.57 -0.81 -1.81
N ILE A 9 10.87 -0.28 -0.80
CA ILE A 9 10.11 -1.09 0.16
C ILE A 9 8.96 -1.80 -0.54
N LEU A 10 8.25 -1.10 -1.43
CA LEU A 10 7.17 -1.66 -2.23
C LEU A 10 7.69 -2.72 -3.22
N ASP A 11 8.83 -2.48 -3.86
CA ASP A 11 9.43 -3.42 -4.80
C ASP A 11 9.97 -4.71 -4.11
N ARG A 12 10.21 -4.69 -2.80
CA ARG A 12 10.55 -5.90 -2.03
C ARG A 12 9.43 -6.94 -2.03
N ILE A 13 8.17 -6.52 -2.17
CA ILE A 13 7.03 -7.44 -2.32
C ILE A 13 7.16 -8.27 -3.61
N ASP A 14 7.62 -7.66 -4.70
CA ASP A 14 7.83 -8.35 -5.96
C ASP A 14 8.87 -9.49 -5.80
N ALA A 15 9.96 -9.23 -5.08
CA ALA A 15 10.98 -10.23 -4.77
C ALA A 15 10.42 -11.38 -3.92
N LEU A 16 9.66 -11.07 -2.87
CA LEU A 16 9.06 -12.09 -1.99
C LEU A 16 8.08 -13.00 -2.74
N ALA A 17 7.28 -12.43 -3.66
CA ALA A 17 6.39 -13.23 -4.50
C ALA A 17 7.16 -14.12 -5.49
N GLN A 18 8.29 -13.64 -6.03
CA GLN A 18 9.18 -14.44 -6.89
C GLN A 18 9.84 -15.59 -6.12
N GLU A 19 10.25 -15.35 -4.87
CA GLU A 19 10.79 -16.40 -3.99
C GLU A 19 9.73 -17.47 -3.71
N ILE A 20 8.50 -17.09 -3.36
CA ILE A 20 7.40 -18.05 -3.17
C ILE A 20 7.21 -18.93 -4.41
N ASN A 21 7.22 -18.33 -5.60
CA ASN A 21 7.06 -19.07 -6.85
C ASN A 21 8.23 -20.01 -7.17
N SER A 22 9.44 -19.64 -6.74
CA SER A 22 10.65 -20.43 -6.96
C SER A 22 10.74 -21.63 -6.00
N PHE A 23 10.40 -21.42 -4.72
CA PHE A 23 10.52 -22.46 -3.70
C PHE A 23 9.27 -23.35 -3.58
N VAL A 24 8.10 -22.84 -3.98
CA VAL A 24 6.82 -23.54 -3.86
C VAL A 24 6.09 -23.49 -5.20
N PRO A 25 6.56 -24.21 -6.23
CA PRO A 25 5.91 -24.20 -7.55
C PRO A 25 4.47 -24.73 -7.46
N LEU A 26 3.62 -24.32 -8.40
CA LEU A 26 2.23 -24.77 -8.47
C LEU A 26 2.18 -26.24 -8.90
N ASP A 27 1.93 -27.13 -7.95
CA ASP A 27 1.69 -28.56 -8.16
C ASP A 27 0.45 -28.98 -7.35
N ALA A 28 -0.11 -30.17 -7.61
CA ALA A 28 -1.34 -30.62 -6.94
C ALA A 28 -1.22 -30.72 -5.41
N ARG A 29 0.01 -30.87 -4.88
CA ARG A 29 0.29 -31.00 -3.44
C ARG A 29 0.47 -29.63 -2.77
N SER A 30 0.88 -28.61 -3.53
CA SER A 30 1.18 -27.27 -3.02
C SER A 30 -0.01 -26.32 -3.07
N ILE A 31 -1.15 -26.69 -3.67
CA ILE A 31 -2.33 -25.81 -3.84
C ILE A 31 -2.75 -25.15 -2.52
N GLN A 32 -2.97 -25.95 -1.47
CA GLN A 32 -3.42 -25.44 -0.18
C GLN A 32 -2.36 -24.55 0.47
N PHE A 33 -1.11 -25.01 0.48
CA PHE A 33 -0.01 -24.25 1.06
C PHE A 33 0.25 -22.93 0.32
N ARG A 34 0.17 -22.91 -1.01
CA ARG A 34 0.27 -21.68 -1.81
C ARG A 34 -0.88 -20.71 -1.53
N ALA A 35 -2.07 -21.22 -1.25
CA ALA A 35 -3.20 -20.38 -0.87
C ALA A 35 -3.01 -19.76 0.52
N ASP A 36 -2.41 -20.49 1.48
CA ASP A 36 -1.97 -19.92 2.77
C ASP A 36 -0.87 -18.86 2.59
N LEU A 37 0.13 -19.14 1.75
CA LEU A 37 1.19 -18.19 1.40
C LEU A 37 0.64 -16.94 0.71
N ALA A 38 -0.39 -17.07 -0.13
CA ALA A 38 -1.05 -15.93 -0.75
C ALA A 38 -1.73 -15.03 0.30
N GLY A 39 -2.42 -15.62 1.28
CA GLY A 39 -3.01 -14.89 2.39
C GLY A 39 -1.95 -14.18 3.25
N LEU A 40 -0.87 -14.88 3.61
CA LEU A 40 0.26 -14.30 4.35
C LEU A 40 0.93 -13.16 3.55
N LEU A 41 1.12 -13.34 2.24
CA LEU A 41 1.65 -12.32 1.35
C LEU A 41 0.77 -11.06 1.36
N VAL A 42 -0.56 -11.21 1.29
CA VAL A 42 -1.50 -10.08 1.38
C VAL A 42 -1.38 -9.36 2.73
N VAL A 43 -1.28 -10.11 3.84
CA VAL A 43 -1.06 -9.52 5.17
C VAL A 43 0.25 -8.71 5.19
N SER A 44 1.34 -9.25 4.66
CA SER A 44 2.61 -8.56 4.55
C SER A 44 2.53 -7.32 3.67
N ILE A 45 1.84 -7.38 2.52
CA ILE A 45 1.64 -6.25 1.62
C ILE A 45 0.96 -5.09 2.36
N VAL A 46 -0.14 -5.36 3.05
CA VAL A 46 -0.90 -4.30 3.75
C VAL A 46 -0.12 -3.75 4.94
N ALA A 47 0.65 -4.59 5.65
CA ALA A 47 1.57 -4.11 6.69
C ALA A 47 2.65 -3.19 6.11
N THR A 48 3.21 -3.51 4.95
CA THR A 48 4.14 -2.63 4.23
C THR A 48 3.47 -1.30 3.86
N TYR A 49 2.21 -1.32 3.43
CA TYR A 49 1.46 -0.11 3.09
C TYR A 49 1.32 0.82 4.29
N GLU A 50 1.02 0.27 5.47
CA GLU A 50 0.97 1.04 6.72
C GLU A 50 2.33 1.68 7.05
N SER A 51 3.44 0.95 6.90
CA SER A 51 4.78 1.49 7.09
C SER A 51 5.09 2.63 6.13
N CYS A 52 4.77 2.48 4.84
CA CYS A 52 4.98 3.53 3.84
C CYS A 52 4.21 4.82 4.17
N VAL A 53 2.96 4.69 4.63
CA VAL A 53 2.15 5.86 5.05
C VAL A 53 2.79 6.54 6.26
N LYS A 54 3.24 5.77 7.27
CA LYS A 54 3.95 6.33 8.44
C LYS A 54 5.21 7.07 8.04
N GLU A 55 6.05 6.46 7.21
CA GLU A 55 7.29 7.07 6.72
C GLU A 55 7.03 8.36 5.94
N THR A 56 6.01 8.38 5.07
CA THR A 56 5.60 9.58 4.33
C THR A 56 5.27 10.73 5.29
N LEU A 57 4.38 10.46 6.26
CA LEU A 57 3.90 11.47 7.21
C LEU A 57 5.02 11.96 8.14
N MET A 58 5.81 11.03 8.71
CA MET A 58 6.92 11.36 9.60
C MET A 58 8.05 12.10 8.85
N GLY A 59 8.31 11.70 7.59
CA GLY A 59 9.30 12.34 6.74
C GLY A 59 8.92 13.77 6.41
N PHE A 60 7.64 14.03 6.10
CA PHE A 60 7.12 15.38 5.94
C PHE A 60 7.25 16.20 7.22
N ALA A 61 6.76 15.68 8.34
CA ALA A 61 6.82 16.38 9.63
C ALA A 61 8.27 16.72 10.04
N GLY A 62 9.20 15.80 9.81
CA GLY A 62 10.63 15.97 10.09
C GLY A 62 11.32 17.04 9.25
N ARG A 63 10.89 17.26 8.00
CA ARG A 63 11.39 18.36 7.16
C ARG A 63 10.99 19.73 7.69
N HIS A 64 9.87 19.82 8.42
CA HIS A 64 9.40 21.08 9.00
C HIS A 64 10.04 21.36 10.37
N HIS A 65 9.96 20.42 11.32
CA HIS A 65 10.53 20.59 12.65
C HIS A 65 10.67 19.27 13.43
N ALA A 66 11.75 19.11 14.20
CA ALA A 66 12.03 17.89 14.96
C ALA A 66 10.93 17.55 16.00
N GLN A 67 10.38 18.55 16.71
CA GLN A 67 9.28 18.31 17.65
C GLN A 67 7.99 17.91 16.93
N PHE A 68 7.78 18.39 15.70
CA PHE A 68 6.61 18.03 14.91
C PHE A 68 6.72 16.59 14.37
N HIS A 69 7.92 16.13 14.07
CA HIS A 69 8.20 14.71 13.82
C HIS A 69 7.82 13.84 15.01
N LEU A 70 8.26 14.19 16.23
CA LEU A 70 7.95 13.42 17.44
C LEU A 70 6.44 13.42 17.74
N PHE A 71 5.76 14.55 17.56
CA PHE A 71 4.31 14.64 17.66
C PHE A 71 3.61 13.71 16.66
N THR A 72 4.01 13.77 15.40
CA THR A 72 3.46 12.95 14.31
C THR A 72 3.69 11.46 14.56
N GLN A 73 4.89 11.07 14.98
CA GLN A 73 5.22 9.70 15.34
C GLN A 73 4.32 9.17 16.47
N ASN A 74 4.09 9.98 17.51
CA ASN A 74 3.20 9.61 18.62
C ASN A 74 1.73 9.56 18.19
N HIS A 75 1.29 10.50 17.36
CA HIS A 75 -0.08 10.59 16.86
C HIS A 75 -0.45 9.39 15.98
N PHE A 76 0.47 8.97 15.09
CA PHE A 76 0.27 7.86 14.16
C PHE A 76 0.87 6.53 14.63
N ARG A 77 1.30 6.43 15.90
CA ARG A 77 1.90 5.22 16.48
C ARG A 77 1.01 3.98 16.32
N LYS A 78 -0.30 4.16 16.48
CA LYS A 78 -1.33 3.11 16.37
C LYS A 78 -2.22 3.31 15.13
N LEU A 79 -1.62 3.61 13.97
CA LEU A 79 -2.37 3.54 12.73
C LEU A 79 -3.02 2.16 12.60
N ASN A 80 -4.29 2.15 12.22
CA ASN A 80 -5.01 0.91 12.02
C ASN A 80 -4.56 0.29 10.70
N SER A 81 -4.29 -1.00 10.70
CA SER A 81 -3.97 -1.86 9.55
C SER A 81 -4.98 -1.87 8.39
N ARG A 82 -6.03 -1.02 8.44
CA ARG A 82 -7.01 -0.80 7.38
C ARG A 82 -7.03 0.69 6.99
N ILE A 83 -5.91 1.19 6.48
CA ILE A 83 -5.80 2.57 6.00
C ILE A 83 -6.49 2.66 4.64
N SER A 84 -7.76 3.09 4.61
CA SER A 84 -8.49 3.28 3.35
C SER A 84 -7.97 4.48 2.57
N VAL A 85 -8.32 4.60 1.29
CA VAL A 85 -7.99 5.81 0.52
C VAL A 85 -8.61 7.07 1.14
N SER A 86 -9.79 6.93 1.76
CA SER A 86 -10.43 8.04 2.46
C SER A 86 -9.63 8.51 3.68
N ASP A 87 -8.94 7.60 4.37
CA ASP A 87 -8.09 7.96 5.50
C ASP A 87 -6.82 8.67 5.05
N LEU A 88 -6.27 8.30 3.89
CA LEU A 88 -5.16 9.06 3.28
C LEU A 88 -5.55 10.52 3.01
N TYR A 89 -6.76 10.78 2.49
CA TYR A 89 -7.25 12.15 2.34
C TYR A 89 -7.37 12.87 3.70
N LYS A 90 -7.91 12.20 4.72
CA LYS A 90 -7.99 12.78 6.08
C LYS A 90 -6.59 13.14 6.61
N TYR A 91 -5.61 12.25 6.47
CA TYR A 91 -4.25 12.50 6.91
C TYR A 91 -3.62 13.68 6.17
N ALA A 92 -3.76 13.74 4.85
CA ALA A 92 -3.32 14.89 4.06
C ALA A 92 -3.95 16.20 4.56
N ARG A 93 -5.26 16.19 4.86
CA ARG A 93 -5.99 17.35 5.37
C ARG A 93 -5.53 17.81 6.75
N THR A 94 -5.11 16.88 7.61
CA THR A 94 -4.61 17.18 8.97
C THR A 94 -3.33 18.01 8.93
N PHE A 95 -2.47 17.82 7.92
CA PHE A 95 -1.25 18.61 7.78
C PHE A 95 -1.53 19.99 7.17
N ASP A 96 -2.17 20.03 6.00
CA ASP A 96 -2.60 21.28 5.38
C ASP A 96 -3.67 21.05 4.29
N ASN A 97 -4.31 22.13 3.82
CA ASN A 97 -5.27 22.02 2.71
C ASN A 97 -4.60 21.87 1.34
N THR A 98 -3.36 22.33 1.24
CA THR A 98 -2.55 22.36 0.01
C THR A 98 -2.17 20.95 -0.42
N THR A 99 -1.67 20.12 0.50
CA THR A 99 -1.31 18.71 0.31
C THR A 99 -2.55 17.89 0.02
N HIS A 100 -3.66 18.11 0.74
CA HIS A 100 -4.94 17.46 0.44
C HIS A 100 -5.38 17.72 -1.01
N THR A 101 -5.35 18.98 -1.44
CA THR A 101 -5.74 19.37 -2.80
C THR A 101 -4.76 18.79 -3.84
N LYS A 102 -3.45 18.87 -3.58
CA LYS A 102 -2.40 18.30 -4.42
C LYS A 102 -2.56 16.79 -4.58
N PHE A 103 -2.83 16.06 -3.50
CA PHE A 103 -3.11 14.63 -3.53
C PHE A 103 -4.32 14.31 -4.43
N GLY A 104 -5.42 15.05 -4.28
CA GLY A 104 -6.59 14.91 -5.14
C GLY A 104 -6.30 15.14 -6.63
N VAL A 105 -5.53 16.17 -6.96
CA VAL A 105 -5.11 16.47 -8.34
C VAL A 105 -4.23 15.35 -8.90
N LEU A 106 -3.26 14.86 -8.12
CA LEU A 106 -2.35 13.79 -8.54
C LEU A 106 -3.08 12.45 -8.71
N MET A 107 -4.00 12.11 -7.81
CA MET A 107 -4.86 10.92 -7.91
C MET A 107 -5.68 10.95 -9.19
N ASN A 108 -6.34 12.08 -9.49
CA ASN A 108 -7.12 12.24 -10.72
C ASN A 108 -6.25 12.17 -11.98
N LYS A 109 -5.07 12.80 -11.96
CA LYS A 109 -4.12 12.76 -13.08
C LYS A 109 -3.66 11.32 -13.36
N ARG A 110 -3.28 10.58 -12.32
CA ARG A 110 -2.84 9.19 -12.45
C ARG A 110 -3.99 8.25 -12.82
N LYS A 111 -5.20 8.48 -12.30
CA LYS A 111 -6.41 7.74 -12.69
C LYS A 111 -6.69 7.86 -14.18
N LYS A 112 -6.73 9.08 -14.71
CA LYS A 112 -6.90 9.32 -16.16
C LYS A 112 -5.81 8.62 -16.98
N LYS A 113 -4.55 8.72 -16.53
CA LYS A 113 -3.43 8.06 -17.20
C LYS A 113 -3.61 6.54 -17.21
N LEU A 114 -3.77 5.91 -16.05
CA LEU A 114 -3.86 4.44 -15.93
C LEU A 114 -5.13 3.86 -16.55
N GLN A 115 -6.26 4.57 -16.49
CA GLN A 115 -7.49 4.15 -17.14
C GLN A 115 -7.31 4.00 -18.66
N ASN A 116 -6.56 4.91 -19.28
CA ASN A 116 -6.26 4.86 -20.71
C ASN A 116 -5.32 3.71 -21.11
N TYR A 117 -4.48 3.21 -20.20
CA TYR A 117 -3.49 2.16 -20.49
C TYR A 117 -3.91 0.75 -20.05
N VAL A 118 -4.53 0.63 -18.88
CA VAL A 118 -4.78 -0.66 -18.20
C VAL A 118 -6.27 -0.94 -18.04
N GLY A 119 -7.12 0.10 -18.11
CA GLY A 119 -8.57 -0.02 -17.92
C GLY A 119 -9.01 -0.44 -16.50
N LYS A 120 -8.09 -0.51 -15.54
CA LYS A 120 -8.35 -0.95 -14.16
C LYS A 120 -8.18 0.19 -13.17
N ASP A 121 -9.07 0.25 -12.18
CA ASP A 121 -9.01 1.24 -11.10
C ASP A 121 -8.03 0.78 -10.00
N PHE A 122 -6.92 1.52 -9.87
CA PHE A 122 -5.88 1.22 -8.88
C PHE A 122 -6.34 1.52 -7.43
N THR A 123 -7.36 2.36 -7.23
CA THR A 123 -8.01 2.56 -5.93
C THR A 123 -8.82 1.33 -5.54
N ALA A 124 -9.54 0.73 -6.50
CA ALA A 124 -10.27 -0.52 -6.24
C ALA A 124 -9.31 -1.68 -5.91
N ALA A 125 -8.17 -1.77 -6.62
CA ALA A 125 -7.13 -2.75 -6.31
C ALA A 125 -6.56 -2.59 -4.89
N TYR A 126 -6.37 -1.34 -4.45
CA TYR A 126 -5.90 -1.03 -3.10
C TYR A 126 -6.91 -1.46 -2.03
N GLU A 127 -8.18 -1.10 -2.19
CA GLU A 127 -9.25 -1.52 -1.26
C GLU A 127 -9.44 -3.05 -1.25
N GLN A 128 -9.24 -3.70 -2.40
CA GLN A 128 -9.31 -5.17 -2.50
C GLN A 128 -8.25 -5.86 -1.62
N LEU A 129 -7.02 -5.35 -1.59
CA LEU A 129 -5.96 -5.89 -0.72
C LEU A 129 -6.31 -5.73 0.77
N LEU A 130 -6.91 -4.60 1.16
CA LEU A 130 -7.36 -4.39 2.53
C LEU A 130 -8.45 -5.39 2.92
N ASN A 131 -9.39 -5.67 2.01
CA ASN A 131 -10.45 -6.65 2.23
C ASN A 131 -9.87 -8.06 2.36
N TRP A 132 -9.05 -8.51 1.40
CA TRP A 132 -8.40 -9.82 1.49
C TRP A 132 -7.57 -10.00 2.76
N ARG A 133 -6.85 -8.96 3.19
CA ARG A 133 -6.10 -8.98 4.45
C ARG A 133 -7.02 -9.17 5.65
N HIS A 134 -8.16 -8.47 5.69
CA HIS A 134 -9.13 -8.59 6.76
C HIS A 134 -9.74 -10.00 6.80
N ASP A 135 -10.20 -10.50 5.66
CA ASP A 135 -10.85 -11.80 5.54
C ASP A 135 -9.89 -12.94 5.90
N PHE A 136 -8.62 -12.85 5.47
CA PHE A 136 -7.62 -13.85 5.82
C PHE A 136 -7.22 -13.78 7.30
N ALA A 137 -6.93 -12.60 7.84
CA ALA A 137 -6.47 -12.45 9.22
C ALA A 137 -7.52 -12.80 10.27
N HIS A 138 -8.81 -12.58 9.99
CA HIS A 138 -9.90 -12.82 10.94
C HIS A 138 -10.70 -14.09 10.67
N ALA A 139 -10.90 -14.46 9.40
CA ALA A 139 -11.76 -15.58 9.02
C ALA A 139 -10.99 -16.73 8.33
N GLY A 140 -9.67 -16.58 8.12
CA GLY A 140 -8.85 -17.59 7.46
C GLY A 140 -9.23 -17.85 5.99
N VAL A 141 -9.98 -16.93 5.37
CA VAL A 141 -10.53 -17.13 4.03
C VAL A 141 -9.48 -16.81 2.98
N ARG A 142 -9.25 -17.78 2.08
CA ARG A 142 -8.24 -17.72 1.01
C ARG A 142 -8.87 -17.23 -0.27
N HIS A 143 -9.07 -15.91 -0.39
CA HIS A 143 -9.74 -15.31 -1.54
C HIS A 143 -8.89 -15.16 -2.81
N THR A 144 -7.58 -15.42 -2.73
CA THR A 144 -6.66 -15.06 -3.82
C THR A 144 -5.51 -16.06 -3.96
N THR A 145 -4.75 -15.89 -5.05
CA THR A 145 -3.50 -16.60 -5.36
C THR A 145 -2.31 -15.66 -5.21
N VAL A 146 -1.10 -16.20 -5.14
CA VAL A 146 0.15 -15.40 -5.06
C VAL A 146 0.25 -14.46 -6.28
N GLU A 147 -0.05 -14.97 -7.48
CA GLU A 147 0.01 -14.20 -8.72
C GLU A 147 -1.01 -13.06 -8.76
N GLU A 148 -2.23 -13.32 -8.27
CA GLU A 148 -3.29 -12.33 -8.23
C GLU A 148 -3.03 -11.26 -7.17
N ALA A 149 -2.57 -11.65 -5.98
CA ALA A 149 -2.12 -10.72 -4.94
C ALA A 149 -1.01 -9.80 -5.46
N LEU A 150 -0.02 -10.36 -6.18
CA LEU A 150 1.07 -9.60 -6.76
C LEU A 150 0.60 -8.63 -7.85
N LYS A 151 -0.26 -9.07 -8.78
CA LYS A 151 -0.82 -8.21 -9.83
C LYS A 151 -1.63 -7.05 -9.22
N THR A 152 -2.40 -7.35 -8.19
CA THR A 152 -3.20 -6.36 -7.45
C THR A 152 -2.30 -5.36 -6.73
N HIS A 153 -1.24 -5.82 -6.06
CA HIS A 153 -0.22 -4.98 -5.42
C HIS A 153 0.44 -4.01 -6.41
N ARG A 154 0.83 -4.48 -7.60
CA ARG A 154 1.47 -3.64 -8.63
C ARG A 154 0.59 -2.48 -9.09
N LEU A 155 -0.74 -2.64 -9.04
CA LEU A 155 -1.68 -1.56 -9.30
C LEU A 155 -1.86 -0.70 -8.04
N ALA A 156 -2.17 -1.33 -6.91
CA ALA A 156 -2.45 -0.65 -5.65
C ALA A 156 -1.30 0.23 -5.14
N LYS A 157 -0.04 -0.13 -5.40
CA LYS A 157 1.13 0.66 -4.97
C LYS A 157 1.14 2.08 -5.54
N TRP A 158 0.46 2.32 -6.66
CA TRP A 158 0.28 3.66 -7.20
C TRP A 158 -0.50 4.59 -6.27
N VAL A 159 -1.40 4.09 -5.41
CA VAL A 159 -2.07 4.91 -4.38
C VAL A 159 -1.01 5.53 -3.46
N LEU A 160 -0.13 4.69 -2.91
CA LEU A 160 0.90 5.12 -1.95
C LEU A 160 1.95 6.02 -2.59
N LEU A 161 2.40 5.69 -3.80
CA LEU A 161 3.31 6.56 -4.55
C LEU A 161 2.66 7.91 -4.89
N THR A 162 1.33 7.98 -4.98
CA THR A 162 0.64 9.26 -5.24
C THR A 162 0.53 10.08 -3.97
N PHE A 163 0.32 9.38 -2.86
CA PHE A 163 0.26 9.96 -1.53
C PHE A 163 1.62 10.56 -1.18
N ASP A 164 2.72 9.81 -1.32
CA ASP A 164 4.07 10.31 -1.07
C ASP A 164 4.43 11.53 -1.94
N ASP A 165 4.17 11.48 -3.25
CA ASP A 165 4.36 12.63 -4.15
C ASP A 165 3.62 13.90 -3.70
N ALA A 166 2.48 13.76 -3.02
CA ALA A 166 1.73 14.91 -2.53
C ALA A 166 2.48 15.62 -1.38
N PHE A 167 3.19 14.87 -0.54
CA PHE A 167 3.96 15.36 0.59
C PHE A 167 5.40 15.78 0.24
N CYS A 168 5.89 15.43 -0.95
CA CYS A 168 7.20 15.89 -1.47
C CYS A 168 7.20 17.34 -1.97
#